data_AF-A0A961XBB9-F1
#
_entry.id   AF-A0A961XBB9-F1
#
_cell.length_a   1.000
_cell.length_b   1.000
_cell.length_c   1.000
_cell.angle_alpha   90.00
_cell.angle_beta   90.00
_cell.angle_gamma   90.00
#
_symmetry.space_group_name_H-M   'P 1'
#
loop_
_entity.id
_entity.type
_entity.pdbx_description
1 polymer ?
#
loop_
_entity_poly.entity_id
_entity_poly.type
_entity_poly.pdbx_seq_one_letter_code
_entity_poly.pdbx_strand_id
1 'polypeptide(L)'
;MGWDFLKDDAEPRLPDRTRVVGVMLAIGVFTGLVSSLPSPLPEIRLDGDGLILNATGSPLHAGVVFAAGMAFCIWLWITRDLGKCGLTFALVLVGWLAAVNTANDLYQALVGSEVFGADFGAKQGRQVLGLVLGGVVAGAVGAGLAAFGAGISARAMRRSENWILVVLIGAAAGALLYPAAAFLMPPVIFVPWQALVAGTVGFGLTRPR
;
A
#
# COMPACT_ATOMS: atom_id res chain seq x y z
N MET A 1 23.93 -42.87 -12.47
CA MET A 1 22.66 -42.27 -12.03
C MET A 1 22.99 -40.94 -11.37
N GLY A 2 23.01 -39.88 -12.19
CA GLY A 2 23.23 -38.52 -11.71
C GLY A 2 21.99 -38.03 -10.99
N TRP A 3 22.20 -37.34 -9.87
CA TRP A 3 21.14 -36.76 -9.05
C TRP A 3 20.61 -35.49 -9.76
N ASP A 4 19.75 -35.69 -10.76
CA ASP A 4 19.22 -34.63 -11.65
C ASP A 4 18.05 -33.82 -11.06
N PHE A 5 17.57 -34.12 -9.86
CA PHE A 5 16.46 -33.37 -9.26
C PHE A 5 16.85 -31.99 -8.68
N LEU A 6 18.15 -31.66 -8.66
CA LEU A 6 18.65 -30.39 -8.12
C LEU A 6 19.01 -29.36 -9.19
N LYS A 7 18.81 -29.64 -10.49
CA LYS A 7 19.50 -28.88 -11.55
C LYS A 7 18.70 -28.12 -12.59
N ASP A 8 17.36 -28.05 -12.59
CA ASP A 8 16.70 -27.31 -13.71
C ASP A 8 15.45 -26.45 -13.43
N ASP A 9 14.93 -26.35 -12.19
CA ASP A 9 13.68 -25.59 -11.92
C ASP A 9 13.71 -24.61 -10.73
N ALA A 10 14.87 -24.37 -10.09
CA ALA A 10 14.96 -23.54 -8.88
C ALA A 10 15.06 -22.03 -9.14
N GLU A 11 15.30 -21.61 -10.39
CA GLU A 11 15.38 -20.20 -10.73
C GLU A 11 13.98 -19.55 -10.67
N PRO A 12 13.84 -18.35 -10.08
CA PRO A 12 12.57 -17.63 -10.07
C PRO A 12 12.05 -17.43 -11.49
N ARG A 13 10.85 -17.95 -11.76
CA ARG A 13 10.14 -17.76 -13.02
C ARG A 13 8.79 -17.12 -12.75
N LEU A 14 8.49 -16.07 -13.49
CA LEU A 14 7.18 -15.42 -13.45
C LEU A 14 6.13 -16.36 -14.07
N PRO A 15 5.04 -16.67 -13.34
CA PRO A 15 3.89 -17.35 -13.92
C PRO A 15 3.20 -16.52 -15.01
N ASP A 16 2.17 -17.08 -15.63
CA ASP A 16 1.30 -16.36 -16.55
C ASP A 16 0.66 -15.14 -15.89
N ARG A 17 0.36 -14.10 -16.69
CA ARG A 17 -0.17 -12.83 -16.20
C ARG A 17 -1.39 -13.01 -15.31
N THR A 18 -2.36 -13.81 -15.76
CA THR A 18 -3.64 -13.97 -15.07
C THR A 18 -3.40 -14.52 -13.66
N ARG A 19 -2.52 -15.52 -13.54
CA ARG A 19 -2.15 -16.08 -12.24
C ARG A 19 -1.38 -15.08 -11.36
N VAL A 20 -0.41 -14.34 -11.91
CA VAL A 20 0.34 -13.35 -11.12
C VAL A 20 -0.60 -12.26 -10.58
N VAL A 21 -1.42 -11.67 -11.45
CA VAL A 21 -2.38 -10.63 -11.06
C VAL A 21 -3.39 -11.19 -10.05
N GLY A 22 -3.93 -12.39 -10.29
CA GLY A 22 -4.88 -13.03 -9.38
C GLY A 22 -4.31 -13.30 -8.00
N VAL A 23 -3.08 -13.82 -7.90
CA VAL A 23 -2.42 -14.06 -6.61
C VAL A 23 -2.10 -12.74 -5.90
N MET A 24 -1.62 -11.73 -6.62
CA MET A 24 -1.33 -10.42 -6.03
C MET A 24 -2.60 -9.72 -5.53
N LEU A 25 -3.71 -9.81 -6.27
CA LEU A 25 -5.03 -9.34 -5.81
C LEU A 25 -5.46 -10.08 -4.55
N ALA A 26 -5.35 -11.41 -4.53
CA ALA A 26 -5.72 -12.23 -3.38
C ALA A 26 -4.89 -11.89 -2.14
N ILE A 27 -3.58 -11.66 -2.31
CA ILE A 27 -2.70 -11.18 -1.24
C ILE A 27 -3.20 -9.83 -0.74
N GLY A 28 -3.43 -8.86 -1.61
CA GLY A 28 -3.90 -7.54 -1.20
C GLY A 28 -5.27 -7.56 -0.52
N VAL A 29 -6.19 -8.44 -0.94
CA VAL A 29 -7.47 -8.67 -0.24
C VAL A 29 -7.22 -9.23 1.16
N PHE A 30 -6.42 -10.30 1.25
CA PHE A 30 -6.11 -10.94 2.52
C PHE A 30 -5.43 -9.96 3.50
N THR A 31 -4.40 -9.25 3.04
CA THR A 31 -3.69 -8.28 3.85
C THR A 31 -4.59 -7.09 4.20
N GLY A 32 -5.50 -6.68 3.32
CA GLY A 32 -6.46 -5.60 3.59
C GLY A 32 -7.48 -5.99 4.66
N LEU A 33 -7.89 -7.26 4.69
CA LEU A 33 -8.72 -7.81 5.76
C LEU A 33 -7.95 -7.84 7.09
N VAL A 34 -6.70 -8.30 7.08
CA VAL A 34 -5.82 -8.27 8.26
C VAL A 34 -5.62 -6.84 8.78
N SER A 35 -5.51 -5.88 7.85
CA SER A 35 -5.37 -4.45 8.16
C SER A 35 -6.62 -3.84 8.76
N SER A 36 -7.77 -4.49 8.59
CA SER A 36 -9.04 -4.07 9.17
C SER A 36 -9.27 -4.61 10.58
N LEU A 37 -8.40 -5.49 11.07
CA LEU A 37 -8.47 -6.02 12.43
C LEU A 37 -7.81 -5.06 13.44
N PRO A 38 -8.32 -4.99 14.68
CA PRO A 38 -7.67 -4.24 15.76
C PRO A 38 -6.23 -4.72 15.98
N SER A 39 -5.30 -3.79 16.22
CA SER A 39 -3.90 -4.13 16.45
C SER A 39 -3.66 -4.75 17.82
N PRO A 40 -3.01 -5.93 17.92
CA PRO A 40 -2.48 -6.43 19.17
C PRO A 40 -1.09 -5.85 19.51
N LEU A 41 -0.48 -5.07 18.59
CA LEU A 41 0.86 -4.50 18.74
C LEU A 41 0.85 -3.09 19.34
N PRO A 42 1.91 -2.69 20.08
CA PRO A 42 2.03 -1.37 20.69
C PRO A 42 1.94 -0.24 19.66
N GLU A 43 1.32 0.87 20.04
CA GLU A 43 1.22 2.07 19.22
C GLU A 43 2.61 2.72 19.03
N ILE A 44 3.09 2.80 17.79
CA ILE A 44 4.23 3.65 17.45
C ILE A 44 3.65 4.99 16.98
N ARG A 45 3.43 5.90 17.93
CA ARG A 45 3.03 7.29 17.63
C ARG A 45 4.27 8.09 17.28
N LEU A 46 4.27 8.73 16.11
CA LEU A 46 5.29 9.71 15.75
C LEU A 46 4.88 11.16 16.01
N ASP A 47 3.59 11.46 16.26
CA ASP A 47 3.12 12.70 16.87
C ASP A 47 1.68 12.56 17.41
N GLY A 48 1.38 13.33 18.46
CA GLY A 48 0.11 13.30 19.19
C GLY A 48 -0.96 14.20 18.55
N ASP A 49 -2.16 13.64 18.42
CA ASP A 49 -3.43 14.29 18.06
C ASP A 49 -3.71 14.56 16.57
N GLY A 50 -4.44 13.61 15.97
CA GLY A 50 -5.55 13.95 15.09
C GLY A 50 -5.57 13.31 13.69
N LEU A 51 -6.22 12.17 13.57
CA LEU A 51 -7.27 11.88 12.58
C LEU A 51 -7.81 10.49 12.91
N ILE A 52 -9.13 10.41 12.86
CA ILE A 52 -9.97 9.25 13.19
C ILE A 52 -9.90 8.25 12.02
N LEU A 53 -8.72 7.68 11.84
CA LEU A 53 -8.51 6.34 11.28
C LEU A 53 -7.75 5.53 12.34
N ASN A 54 -8.32 5.44 13.54
CA ASN A 54 -7.74 4.63 14.60
C ASN A 54 -6.23 4.95 14.86
N ALA A 55 -5.88 6.22 15.05
CA ALA A 55 -4.55 6.66 15.50
C ALA A 55 -4.27 6.38 17.00
N THR A 56 -5.11 5.53 17.63
CA THR A 56 -4.86 4.73 18.84
C THR A 56 -4.36 3.32 18.46
N GLY A 57 -3.62 3.21 17.35
CA GLY A 57 -3.17 1.94 16.81
C GLY A 57 -3.29 1.89 15.30
N SER A 58 -2.48 2.67 14.58
CA SER A 58 -2.20 2.34 13.18
C SER A 58 -1.60 0.94 13.19
N PRO A 59 -2.26 -0.07 12.60
CA PRO A 59 -1.85 -1.45 12.76
C PRO A 59 -0.51 -1.66 12.07
N LEU A 60 0.59 -1.58 12.82
CA LEU A 60 1.93 -1.91 12.31
C LEU A 60 1.91 -3.29 11.65
N HIS A 61 1.09 -4.20 12.20
CA HIS A 61 0.84 -5.52 11.62
C HIS A 61 0.29 -5.47 10.19
N ALA A 62 -0.54 -4.48 9.85
CA ALA A 62 -1.07 -4.29 8.50
C ALA A 62 0.05 -4.03 7.48
N GLY A 63 0.89 -3.04 7.78
CA GLY A 63 2.04 -2.70 6.94
C GLY A 63 3.04 -3.85 6.83
N VAL A 64 3.31 -4.53 7.95
CA VAL A 64 4.22 -5.69 7.99
C VAL A 64 3.68 -6.85 7.14
N VAL A 65 2.40 -7.19 7.27
CA VAL A 65 1.80 -8.32 6.54
C VAL A 65 1.74 -8.03 5.04
N PHE A 66 1.38 -6.80 4.64
CA PHE A 66 1.41 -6.39 3.23
C PHE A 66 2.84 -6.39 2.66
N ALA A 67 3.80 -5.80 3.37
CA ALA A 67 5.20 -5.78 2.97
C ALA A 67 5.78 -7.20 2.85
N ALA A 68 5.44 -8.10 3.78
CA ALA A 68 5.85 -9.50 3.76
C ALA A 68 5.26 -10.22 2.54
N GLY A 69 3.97 -10.02 2.24
CA GLY A 69 3.32 -10.59 1.05
C GLY A 69 4.00 -10.16 -0.25
N MET A 70 4.28 -8.85 -0.39
CA MET A 70 4.98 -8.31 -1.56
C MET A 70 6.40 -8.86 -1.71
N ALA A 71 7.18 -8.87 -0.63
CA ALA A 71 8.54 -9.39 -0.63
C ALA A 71 8.58 -10.90 -0.91
N PHE A 72 7.61 -11.65 -0.39
CA PHE A 72 7.48 -13.09 -0.64
C PHE A 72 7.17 -13.39 -2.11
N CYS A 73 6.26 -12.65 -2.74
CA CYS A 73 6.00 -12.79 -4.18
C CYS A 73 7.22 -12.49 -5.04
N ILE A 74 7.98 -11.44 -4.69
CA ILE A 74 9.24 -11.12 -5.36
C ILE A 74 10.27 -12.24 -5.15
N TRP A 75 10.35 -12.78 -3.94
CA TRP A 75 11.24 -13.89 -3.64
C TRP A 75 10.88 -15.14 -4.45
N LEU A 76 9.59 -15.44 -4.59
CA LEU A 76 9.09 -16.60 -5.33
C LEU A 76 9.32 -16.48 -6.83
N TRP A 77 9.04 -15.31 -7.42
CA TRP A 77 8.93 -15.19 -8.88
C TRP A 77 10.02 -14.36 -9.56
N ILE A 78 10.77 -13.52 -8.82
CA ILE A 78 11.69 -12.55 -9.40
C ILE A 78 13.15 -12.81 -9.00
N THR A 79 13.46 -12.96 -7.72
CA THR A 79 14.85 -13.08 -7.25
C THR A 79 14.97 -13.89 -5.97
N ARG A 80 16.02 -14.70 -5.82
CA ARG A 80 16.36 -15.37 -4.54
C ARG A 80 17.29 -14.54 -3.66
N ASP A 81 17.67 -13.33 -4.09
CA ASP A 81 18.50 -12.41 -3.33
C ASP A 81 17.73 -11.84 -2.13
N LEU A 82 18.06 -12.33 -0.93
CA LEU A 82 17.41 -11.92 0.31
C LEU A 82 17.61 -10.44 0.62
N GLY A 83 18.72 -9.83 0.19
CA GLY A 83 18.96 -8.41 0.39
C GLY A 83 17.98 -7.56 -0.40
N LYS A 84 17.73 -7.93 -1.67
CA LYS A 84 16.73 -7.27 -2.51
C LYS A 84 15.30 -7.48 -1.98
N CYS A 85 14.97 -8.69 -1.53
CA CYS A 85 13.65 -8.97 -0.95
C CYS A 85 13.44 -8.20 0.36
N GLY A 86 14.45 -8.15 1.22
CA GLY A 86 14.43 -7.37 2.47
C GLY A 86 14.32 -5.87 2.20
N LEU A 87 14.97 -5.35 1.17
CA LEU A 87 14.85 -3.95 0.79
C LEU A 87 13.46 -3.64 0.21
N THR A 88 12.87 -4.54 -0.58
CA THR A 88 11.46 -4.41 -1.00
C THR A 88 10.53 -4.39 0.21
N PHE A 89 10.69 -5.32 1.15
CA PHE A 89 9.92 -5.33 2.40
C PHE A 89 10.02 -3.99 3.13
N ALA A 90 11.24 -3.51 3.37
CA ALA A 90 11.48 -2.27 4.09
C ALA A 90 10.81 -1.07 3.40
N LEU A 91 10.91 -0.96 2.08
CA LEU A 91 10.32 0.15 1.33
C LEU A 91 8.80 0.09 1.24
N VAL A 92 8.21 -1.09 1.14
CA VAL A 92 6.75 -1.24 1.20
C VAL A 92 6.24 -0.86 2.60
N LEU A 93 6.95 -1.26 3.66
CA LEU A 93 6.62 -0.90 5.02
C LEU A 93 6.76 0.61 5.27
N VAL A 94 7.85 1.22 4.80
CA VAL A 94 8.03 2.67 4.84
C VAL A 94 6.95 3.38 4.04
N GLY A 95 6.56 2.84 2.87
CA GLY A 95 5.45 3.34 2.07
C GLY A 95 4.12 3.34 2.83
N TRP A 96 3.84 2.28 3.57
CA TRP A 96 2.67 2.20 4.44
C TRP A 96 2.67 3.29 5.52
N LEU A 97 3.79 3.41 6.26
CA LEU A 97 3.93 4.42 7.31
C LEU A 97 3.83 5.84 6.74
N ALA A 98 4.48 6.09 5.61
CA ALA A 98 4.44 7.37 4.92
C ALA A 98 3.02 7.72 4.46
N ALA A 99 2.25 6.75 3.94
CA ALA A 99 0.86 6.97 3.57
C ALA A 99 0.01 7.38 4.77
N VAL A 100 0.10 6.64 5.88
CA VAL A 100 -0.67 6.95 7.10
C VAL A 100 -0.33 8.35 7.62
N ASN A 101 0.96 8.67 7.74
CA ASN A 101 1.40 9.99 8.20
C ASN A 101 0.96 11.10 7.25
N THR A 102 1.12 10.90 5.94
CA THR A 102 0.68 11.87 4.92
C THR A 102 -0.82 12.17 5.01
N ALA A 103 -1.65 11.14 5.20
CA ALA A 103 -3.09 11.32 5.36
C ALA A 103 -3.43 12.12 6.63
N ASN A 104 -2.74 11.81 7.73
CA ASN A 104 -2.90 12.46 9.03
C ASN A 104 -2.48 13.94 8.97
N ASP A 105 -1.28 14.20 8.47
CA ASP A 105 -0.70 15.54 8.40
C ASP A 105 -1.53 16.46 7.50
N LEU A 106 -1.98 15.95 6.35
CA LEU A 106 -2.80 16.73 5.42
C LEU A 106 -4.20 16.99 5.99
N TYR A 107 -4.78 16.02 6.70
CA TYR A 107 -6.05 16.23 7.39
C TYR A 107 -5.91 17.28 8.50
N GLN A 108 -4.88 17.19 9.35
CA GLN A 108 -4.64 18.17 10.40
C GLN A 108 -4.38 19.57 9.84
N ALA A 109 -3.56 19.67 8.80
CA ALA A 109 -3.28 20.95 8.14
C ALA A 109 -4.57 21.59 7.60
N LEU A 110 -5.48 20.81 7.01
CA LEU A 110 -6.72 21.33 6.42
C LEU A 110 -7.81 21.62 7.46
N VAL A 111 -7.96 20.77 8.47
CA VAL A 111 -8.96 20.98 9.54
C VAL A 111 -8.53 22.08 10.49
N GLY A 112 -7.24 22.18 10.80
CA GLY A 112 -6.65 23.26 11.60
C GLY A 112 -6.52 24.59 10.84
N SER A 113 -6.73 24.59 9.52
CA SER A 113 -6.60 25.80 8.70
C SER A 113 -7.71 26.82 9.01
N GLU A 114 -7.33 28.06 9.29
CA GLU A 114 -8.23 29.22 9.43
C GLU A 114 -8.68 29.80 8.08
N VAL A 115 -8.06 29.38 6.98
CA VAL A 115 -8.24 29.95 5.62
C VAL A 115 -9.68 29.81 5.11
N PHE A 116 -10.44 28.81 5.59
CA PHE A 116 -11.78 28.51 5.09
C PHE A 116 -12.92 29.14 5.92
N GLY A 117 -12.61 29.96 6.92
CA GLY A 117 -13.61 30.62 7.78
C GLY A 117 -14.11 29.73 8.94
N ALA A 118 -14.79 30.36 9.91
CA ALA A 118 -15.21 29.74 11.17
C ALA A 118 -16.61 29.10 11.15
N ASP A 119 -17.35 29.23 10.04
CA ASP A 119 -18.72 28.75 9.96
C ASP A 119 -18.85 27.22 10.01
N PHE A 120 -19.98 26.73 10.52
CA PHE A 120 -20.24 25.30 10.68
C PHE A 120 -20.10 24.51 9.36
N GLY A 121 -20.60 25.07 8.25
CA GLY A 121 -20.46 24.46 6.91
C GLY A 121 -19.02 24.42 6.40
N ALA A 122 -18.20 25.41 6.76
CA ALA A 122 -16.78 25.44 6.42
C ALA A 122 -15.99 24.36 7.20
N LYS A 123 -16.40 24.03 8.42
CA LYS A 123 -15.79 22.94 9.21
C LYS A 123 -16.05 21.56 8.58
N GLN A 124 -17.29 21.28 8.20
CA GLN A 124 -17.64 20.02 7.55
C GLN A 124 -16.95 19.88 6.18
N GLY A 125 -16.92 20.96 5.39
CA GLY A 125 -16.21 20.99 4.11
C GLY A 125 -14.71 20.70 4.25
N ARG A 126 -14.05 21.29 5.26
CA ARG A 126 -12.63 21.03 5.59
C ARG A 126 -12.35 19.57 5.93
N GLN A 127 -13.23 18.92 6.70
CA GLN A 127 -13.06 17.51 7.07
C GLN A 127 -13.18 16.58 5.86
N VAL A 128 -14.19 16.80 5.01
CA VAL A 128 -14.36 16.04 3.76
C VAL A 128 -13.15 16.24 2.87
N LEU A 129 -12.73 17.49 2.66
CA LEU A 129 -11.58 17.81 1.82
C LEU A 129 -10.29 17.21 2.38
N GLY A 130 -10.08 17.27 3.70
CA GLY A 130 -8.95 16.67 4.40
C GLY A 130 -8.89 15.16 4.22
N LEU A 131 -10.03 14.47 4.31
CA LEU A 131 -10.10 13.03 4.08
C LEU A 131 -9.87 12.64 2.62
N VAL A 132 -10.45 13.39 1.68
CA VAL A 132 -10.28 13.11 0.24
C VAL A 132 -8.85 13.42 -0.22
N LEU A 133 -8.35 14.62 0.03
CA LEU A 133 -6.99 15.01 -0.36
C LEU A 133 -5.95 14.20 0.41
N GLY A 134 -6.14 14.05 1.73
CA GLY A 134 -5.31 13.19 2.59
C GLY A 134 -5.20 11.79 2.02
N GLY A 135 -6.33 11.17 1.68
CA GLY A 135 -6.38 9.83 1.12
C GLY A 135 -5.71 9.73 -0.25
N VAL A 136 -5.97 10.67 -1.15
CA VAL A 136 -5.38 10.68 -2.50
C VAL A 136 -3.86 10.84 -2.45
N VAL A 137 -3.36 11.81 -1.69
CA VAL A 137 -1.91 12.07 -1.59
C VAL A 137 -1.22 10.92 -0.85
N ALA A 138 -1.78 10.45 0.26
CA ALA A 138 -1.27 9.28 0.98
C ALA A 138 -1.24 8.02 0.10
N GLY A 139 -2.31 7.77 -0.65
CA GLY A 139 -2.42 6.65 -1.56
C GLY A 139 -1.35 6.71 -2.66
N ALA A 140 -1.08 7.89 -3.21
CA ALA A 140 -0.01 8.10 -4.17
C ALA A 140 1.38 7.81 -3.58
N VAL A 141 1.67 8.36 -2.39
CA VAL A 141 2.95 8.18 -1.69
C VAL A 141 3.20 6.71 -1.36
N GLY A 142 2.22 6.05 -0.72
CA GLY A 142 2.34 4.65 -0.32
C GLY A 142 2.50 3.71 -1.51
N ALA A 143 1.68 3.89 -2.55
CA ALA A 143 1.77 3.07 -3.75
C ALA A 143 3.05 3.34 -4.55
N GLY A 144 3.53 4.58 -4.60
CA GLY A 144 4.79 4.95 -5.24
C GLY A 144 5.99 4.30 -4.59
N LEU A 145 6.05 4.29 -3.25
CA LEU A 145 7.10 3.60 -2.50
C LEU A 145 7.02 2.08 -2.63
N ALA A 146 5.82 1.50 -2.68
CA ALA A 146 5.64 0.08 -2.95
C ALA A 146 6.13 -0.30 -4.36
N ALA A 147 5.78 0.51 -5.37
CA ALA A 147 6.25 0.31 -6.75
C ALA A 147 7.76 0.48 -6.87
N PHE A 148 8.34 1.46 -6.16
CA PHE A 148 9.79 1.67 -6.10
C PHE A 148 10.50 0.48 -5.45
N GLY A 149 9.98 -0.02 -4.32
CA GLY A 149 10.46 -1.22 -3.65
C GLY A 149 10.43 -2.45 -4.55
N ALA A 150 9.37 -2.64 -5.33
CA ALA A 150 9.29 -3.70 -6.33
C ALA A 150 10.29 -3.49 -7.49
N GLY A 151 10.54 -2.24 -7.89
CA GLY A 151 11.48 -1.85 -8.94
C GLY A 151 12.94 -2.22 -8.66
N ILE A 152 13.35 -2.30 -7.40
CA ILE A 152 14.71 -2.72 -7.02
C ILE A 152 14.99 -4.14 -7.52
N SER A 153 14.04 -5.04 -7.29
CA SER A 153 14.15 -6.46 -7.64
C SER A 153 13.74 -6.72 -9.09
N ALA A 154 12.70 -6.04 -9.57
CA ALA A 154 12.10 -6.29 -10.88
C ALA A 154 12.37 -5.15 -11.86
N ARG A 155 13.18 -5.41 -12.90
CA ARG A 155 13.43 -4.43 -13.98
C ARG A 155 12.14 -3.96 -14.67
N ALA A 156 11.15 -4.84 -14.80
CA ALA A 156 9.86 -4.51 -15.39
C ALA A 156 9.14 -3.35 -14.67
N MET A 157 9.31 -3.24 -13.35
CA MET A 157 8.71 -2.19 -12.52
C MET A 157 9.47 -0.86 -12.55
N ARG A 158 10.69 -0.83 -13.10
CA ARG A 158 11.47 0.42 -13.27
C ARG A 158 10.97 1.27 -14.45
N ARG A 159 10.08 0.72 -15.26
CA ARG A 159 9.43 1.43 -16.37
C ARG A 159 8.45 2.45 -15.81
N SER A 160 8.54 3.69 -16.29
CA SER A 160 7.71 4.80 -15.81
C SER A 160 6.23 4.52 -15.99
N GLU A 161 5.82 3.84 -17.06
CA GLU A 161 4.41 3.53 -17.32
C GLU A 161 3.82 2.61 -16.25
N ASN A 162 4.61 1.66 -15.74
CA ASN A 162 4.19 0.75 -14.70
C ASN A 162 4.20 1.43 -13.33
N TRP A 163 5.21 2.26 -13.07
CA TRP A 163 5.30 3.00 -11.81
C TRP A 163 4.16 4.03 -11.69
N ILE A 164 3.91 4.81 -12.73
CA ILE A 164 2.80 5.78 -12.80
C ILE A 164 1.46 5.07 -12.62
N LEU A 165 1.24 3.92 -13.27
CA LEU A 165 -0.01 3.18 -13.13
C LEU A 165 -0.28 2.78 -11.67
N VAL A 166 0.72 2.27 -10.95
CA VAL A 166 0.57 1.89 -9.53
C VAL A 166 0.27 3.13 -8.67
N VAL A 167 0.97 4.24 -8.91
CA VAL A 167 0.75 5.50 -8.18
C VAL A 167 -0.67 6.03 -8.41
N LEU A 168 -1.13 6.08 -9.68
CA LEU A 168 -2.46 6.56 -10.02
C LEU A 168 -3.56 5.71 -9.38
N ILE A 169 -3.40 4.39 -9.39
CA ILE A 169 -4.36 3.48 -8.78
C ILE A 169 -4.35 3.60 -7.25
N GLY A 170 -3.17 3.73 -6.64
CA GLY A 170 -3.04 4.01 -5.22
C GLY A 170 -3.71 5.33 -4.82
N ALA A 171 -3.52 6.38 -5.60
CA ALA A 171 -4.14 7.69 -5.39
C ALA A 171 -5.67 7.63 -5.53
N ALA A 172 -6.16 6.99 -6.60
CA ALA A 172 -7.59 6.84 -6.86
C ALA A 172 -8.28 6.02 -5.75
N ALA A 173 -7.70 4.88 -5.36
CA ALA A 173 -8.21 4.06 -4.27
C ALA A 173 -8.10 4.79 -2.92
N GLY A 174 -7.12 5.68 -2.75
CA GLY A 174 -6.98 6.54 -1.58
C GLY A 174 -8.18 7.44 -1.31
N ALA A 175 -8.94 7.83 -2.35
CA ALA A 175 -10.18 8.60 -2.18
C ALA A 175 -11.26 7.85 -1.36
N LEU A 176 -11.15 6.52 -1.24
CA LEU A 176 -12.01 5.70 -0.38
C LEU A 176 -11.79 5.97 1.12
N LEU A 177 -10.78 6.79 1.47
CA LEU A 177 -10.57 7.22 2.84
C LEU A 177 -11.80 7.95 3.40
N TYR A 178 -12.40 8.83 2.62
CA TYR A 178 -13.58 9.57 3.05
C TYR A 178 -14.77 8.65 3.42
N PRO A 179 -15.27 7.76 2.53
CA PRO A 179 -16.35 6.86 2.89
C PRO A 179 -15.96 5.87 4.00
N ALA A 180 -14.71 5.39 4.05
CA ALA A 180 -14.26 4.51 5.13
C ALA A 180 -14.35 5.19 6.51
N ALA A 181 -13.97 6.47 6.60
CA ALA A 181 -14.10 7.26 7.82
C ALA A 181 -15.57 7.60 8.14
N ALA A 182 -16.36 7.99 7.14
CA ALA A 182 -17.76 8.37 7.32
C ALA A 182 -18.64 7.21 7.83
N PHE A 183 -18.35 5.98 7.41
CA PHE A 183 -19.11 4.80 7.82
C PHE A 183 -18.42 3.98 8.92
N LEU A 184 -17.25 4.40 9.41
CA LEU A 184 -16.43 3.63 10.37
C LEU A 184 -16.15 2.20 9.88
N MET A 185 -15.86 2.05 8.59
CA MET A 185 -15.59 0.77 7.95
C MET A 185 -14.18 0.72 7.35
N PRO A 186 -13.14 0.39 8.14
CA PRO A 186 -11.77 0.22 7.63
C PRO A 186 -11.64 -0.70 6.40
N PRO A 187 -12.42 -1.80 6.27
CA PRO A 187 -12.37 -2.64 5.07
C PRO A 187 -12.67 -1.91 3.76
N VAL A 188 -13.46 -0.81 3.80
CA VAL A 188 -13.84 -0.03 2.62
C VAL A 188 -12.64 0.65 1.96
N ILE A 189 -11.58 0.95 2.72
CA ILE A 189 -10.34 1.47 2.15
C ILE A 189 -9.29 0.37 2.01
N PHE A 190 -8.99 -0.39 3.06
CA PHE A 190 -7.79 -1.22 3.08
C PHE A 190 -7.86 -2.41 2.12
N VAL A 191 -9.02 -3.06 2.01
CA VAL A 191 -9.21 -4.20 1.09
C VAL A 191 -9.02 -3.77 -0.37
N PRO A 192 -9.80 -2.80 -0.90
CA PRO A 192 -9.63 -2.39 -2.29
C PRO A 192 -8.28 -1.74 -2.54
N TRP A 193 -7.76 -0.91 -1.61
CA TRP A 193 -6.48 -0.23 -1.82
C TRP A 193 -5.31 -1.22 -1.93
N GLN A 194 -5.16 -2.14 -0.96
CA GLN A 194 -4.06 -3.11 -1.00
C GLN A 194 -4.20 -4.10 -2.16
N ALA A 195 -5.42 -4.56 -2.45
CA ALA A 195 -5.69 -5.42 -3.60
C ALA A 195 -5.29 -4.75 -4.91
N LEU A 196 -5.74 -3.51 -5.14
CA LEU A 196 -5.48 -2.79 -6.38
C LEU A 196 -3.99 -2.45 -6.53
N VAL A 197 -3.31 -2.02 -5.46
CA VAL A 197 -1.85 -1.75 -5.49
C VAL A 197 -1.07 -3.03 -5.77
N ALA A 198 -1.34 -4.13 -5.06
CA ALA A 198 -0.65 -5.39 -5.31
C ALA A 198 -0.94 -5.93 -6.72
N GLY A 199 -2.21 -5.93 -7.12
CA GLY A 199 -2.64 -6.40 -8.44
C GLY A 199 -1.99 -5.60 -9.58
N THR A 200 -1.88 -4.27 -9.44
CA THR A 200 -1.21 -3.42 -10.43
C THR A 200 0.30 -3.63 -10.46
N VAL A 201 0.95 -3.91 -9.33
CA VAL A 201 2.35 -4.37 -9.33
C VAL A 201 2.46 -5.70 -10.08
N GLY A 202 1.59 -6.67 -9.80
CA GLY A 202 1.54 -7.95 -10.53
C GLY A 202 1.35 -7.79 -12.04
N PHE A 203 0.51 -6.85 -12.44
CA PHE A 203 0.32 -6.48 -13.84
C PHE A 203 1.57 -5.86 -14.45
N GLY A 204 2.23 -4.93 -13.74
CA GLY A 204 3.46 -4.29 -14.18
C GLY A 204 4.63 -5.29 -14.35
N LEU A 205 4.71 -6.30 -13.47
CA LEU A 205 5.69 -7.38 -13.57
C LEU A 205 5.52 -8.23 -14.85
N THR A 206 4.30 -8.35 -15.37
CA THR A 206 3.93 -9.25 -16.47
C THR A 206 3.56 -8.53 -17.76
N ARG A 207 3.77 -7.20 -17.81
CA ARG A 207 3.53 -6.42 -19.02
C ARG A 207 4.64 -6.69 -20.04
N PRO A 208 4.32 -7.14 -21.28
CA PRO A 208 5.30 -7.38 -22.32
C PRO A 208 6.05 -6.08 -22.64
N ARG A 209 7.20 -6.23 -23.28
CA ARG A 209 7.98 -5.09 -23.76
C ARG A 209 7.29 -4.45 -24.95
#